data_AF-A0A433WW57-F1
#
_entry.id   AF-A0A433WW57-F1
#
_cell.length_a   1.000
_cell.length_b   1.000
_cell.length_c   1.000
_cell.angle_alpha   90.00
_cell.angle_beta   90.00
_cell.angle_gamma   90.00
#
_symmetry.space_group_name_H-M   'P 1'
#
loop_
_entity.id
_entity.type
_entity.pdbx_description
1 polymer ?
#
loop_
_entity_poly.entity_id
_entity_poly.type
_entity_poly.pdbx_seq_one_letter_code
_entity_poly.pdbx_strand_id
1 'polypeptide(L)'
;MMGAGLCAMPEAEASVTVNLGPEQSFTMGVGVRGQYMTADPSTPDDGSAAAASDLRIYMGGQIIKTVKATLNLERIRDGNWNVLDGILQIEPLKGLNLWLGRMLPGSDRSNLDGPYFLSTYAFPIVAQYPGMWSGRNDGATLWGKLAHDRFRYMAGIYKGHNWVDGGSGTGHNPLFAGRLEYNFLDPEPSPAYYTASTYYGKADILAIGLAGQYQVNGVGTASLKGDYKAWNIDGLFEKRIGRKARWGVYTLEAAYYQYHADGVKDVAPGFGNRNPDYGNIGGINSGTAFLVNTAYLIPWRVGWGRIQPLLRYQQFRYAHDLYGPGNPKTRQLDAGANYVLDGHNLRFTLDYARYTPAGAAQSNAFLLGMQLQY
;
A
#
# COMPACT_ATOMS: atom_id res chain seq x y z
N MET A 1 19.65 -31.17 1.78
CA MET A 1 20.24 -29.81 1.76
C MET A 1 19.22 -28.86 2.35
N MET A 2 19.55 -28.31 3.52
CA MET A 2 18.70 -27.43 4.33
C MET A 2 18.54 -26.07 3.64
N GLY A 3 17.30 -25.66 3.37
CA GLY A 3 16.98 -24.26 3.08
C GLY A 3 16.59 -23.58 4.38
N ALA A 4 17.35 -22.56 4.78
CA ALA A 4 16.93 -21.65 5.83
C ALA A 4 15.60 -21.01 5.40
N GLY A 5 14.58 -21.14 6.24
CA GLY A 5 13.30 -20.48 6.03
C GLY A 5 13.47 -18.98 6.25
N LEU A 6 13.52 -18.22 5.16
CA LEU A 6 13.45 -16.76 5.21
C LEU A 6 12.09 -16.34 5.80
N CYS A 7 12.13 -15.38 6.72
CA CYS A 7 10.97 -14.68 7.24
C CYS A 7 10.16 -14.08 6.09
N ALA A 8 8.84 -14.23 6.12
CA ALA A 8 7.94 -13.75 5.07
C ALA A 8 7.54 -12.29 5.30
N MET A 9 8.51 -11.38 5.51
CA MET A 9 8.25 -9.95 5.36
C MET A 9 8.65 -9.52 3.96
N PRO A 10 8.06 -8.44 3.41
CA PRO A 10 8.75 -7.64 2.41
C PRO A 10 9.99 -7.03 3.08
N GLU A 11 10.99 -7.87 3.31
CA GLU A 11 12.26 -7.46 3.89
C GLU A 11 12.93 -6.53 2.90
N ALA A 12 13.49 -5.46 3.42
CA ALA A 12 14.70 -4.88 2.86
C ALA A 12 15.69 -6.03 2.54
N GLU A 13 16.26 -6.11 1.33
CA GLU A 13 17.19 -7.23 1.03
C GLU A 13 18.49 -7.15 1.85
N ALA A 14 18.72 -6.02 2.51
CA ALA A 14 19.63 -5.93 3.62
C ALA A 14 18.77 -5.94 4.89
N SER A 15 19.00 -6.90 5.79
CA SER A 15 18.48 -6.96 7.16
C SER A 15 19.46 -7.78 7.99
N VAL A 16 19.44 -7.65 9.31
CA VAL A 16 20.27 -8.46 10.19
C VAL A 16 19.44 -9.60 10.77
N THR A 17 19.78 -10.83 10.41
CA THR A 17 19.21 -12.04 11.02
C THR A 17 20.18 -12.65 12.02
N VAL A 18 19.76 -12.75 13.27
CA VAL A 18 20.44 -13.47 14.34
C VAL A 18 19.79 -14.84 14.51
N ASN A 19 20.54 -15.91 14.28
CA ASN A 19 20.08 -17.28 14.54
C ASN A 19 20.26 -17.60 16.03
N LEU A 20 19.16 -17.94 16.69
CA LEU A 20 19.11 -18.25 18.13
C LEU A 20 19.03 -19.76 18.40
N GLY A 21 18.77 -20.56 17.37
CA GLY A 21 18.72 -22.02 17.43
C GLY A 21 18.45 -22.62 16.05
N PRO A 22 18.21 -23.95 15.96
CA PRO A 22 18.00 -24.64 14.68
C PRO A 22 16.78 -24.14 13.89
N GLU A 23 15.73 -23.72 14.59
CA GLU A 23 14.50 -23.19 13.99
C GLU A 23 14.16 -21.79 14.50
N GLN A 24 15.02 -21.20 15.33
CA GLN A 24 14.77 -19.93 15.99
C GLN A 24 15.65 -18.83 15.40
N SER A 25 15.03 -17.75 14.99
CA SER A 25 15.75 -16.59 14.46
C SER A 25 15.05 -15.29 14.83
N PHE A 26 15.82 -14.22 14.87
CA PHE A 26 15.34 -12.87 14.98
C PHE A 26 15.90 -12.04 13.82
N THR A 27 15.04 -11.32 13.10
CA THR A 27 15.44 -10.39 12.03
C THR A 27 15.12 -8.96 12.44
N MET A 28 16.03 -8.03 12.15
CA MET A 28 15.80 -6.59 12.30
C MET A 28 16.23 -5.84 11.04
N GLY A 29 15.43 -4.87 10.63
CA GLY A 29 15.73 -3.94 9.54
C GLY A 29 15.22 -2.53 9.85
N VAL A 30 15.59 -1.58 9.01
CA VAL A 30 15.22 -0.16 9.07
C VAL A 30 14.84 0.35 7.68
N GLY A 31 13.76 1.10 7.59
CA GLY A 31 13.34 1.84 6.40
C GLY A 31 13.41 3.34 6.68
N VAL A 32 13.94 4.12 5.74
CA VAL A 32 13.91 5.58 5.81
C VAL A 32 13.43 6.13 4.47
N ARG A 33 12.44 7.02 4.52
CA ARG A 33 12.08 7.88 3.39
C ARG A 33 12.14 9.33 3.81
N GLY A 34 12.83 10.13 2.99
CA GLY A 34 12.90 11.57 3.16
C GLY A 34 12.46 12.25 1.89
N GLN A 35 11.79 13.40 2.01
CA GLN A 35 11.34 14.15 0.86
C GLN A 35 11.58 15.64 1.01
N TYR A 36 11.72 16.31 -0.13
CA TYR A 36 11.60 17.76 -0.28
C TYR A 36 10.51 18.03 -1.31
N MET A 37 9.55 18.88 -0.97
CA MET A 37 8.46 19.27 -1.86
C MET A 37 8.48 20.79 -2.03
N THR A 38 8.44 21.27 -3.27
CA THR A 38 8.33 22.70 -3.55
C THR A 38 6.93 23.21 -3.28
N ALA A 39 6.81 24.46 -2.86
CA ALA A 39 5.54 25.17 -2.91
C ALA A 39 5.04 25.31 -4.35
N ASP A 40 3.73 25.49 -4.52
CA ASP A 40 3.18 25.89 -5.80
C ASP A 40 3.46 27.38 -6.03
N PRO A 41 4.09 27.78 -7.16
CA PRO A 41 4.29 29.19 -7.48
C PRO A 41 3.00 30.04 -7.52
N SER A 42 1.84 29.41 -7.69
CA SER A 42 0.52 30.04 -7.68
C SER A 42 -0.13 30.15 -6.30
N THR A 43 0.47 29.57 -5.26
CA THR A 43 0.08 29.78 -3.84
C THR A 43 1.28 30.34 -3.04
N PRO A 44 1.57 31.65 -3.17
CA PRO A 44 2.83 32.24 -2.69
C PRO A 44 3.05 32.17 -1.17
N ASP A 45 1.98 31.98 -0.40
CA ASP A 45 2.03 31.89 1.07
C ASP A 45 2.43 30.49 1.56
N ASP A 46 2.45 29.48 0.68
CA ASP A 46 2.93 28.14 1.01
C ASP A 46 4.46 28.08 0.88
N GLY A 47 5.14 27.54 1.89
CA GLY A 47 6.59 27.32 1.86
C GLY A 47 6.97 25.95 1.33
N SER A 48 8.08 25.85 0.60
CA SER A 48 8.70 24.56 0.29
C SER A 48 9.15 23.87 1.59
N ALA A 49 8.98 22.55 1.68
CA ALA A 49 9.22 21.82 2.91
C ALA A 49 10.05 20.55 2.68
N ALA A 50 11.08 20.38 3.52
CA ALA A 50 11.77 19.12 3.71
C ALA A 50 11.12 18.36 4.87
N ALA A 51 11.04 17.03 4.77
CA ALA A 51 10.62 16.19 5.89
C ALA A 51 11.27 14.81 5.82
N ALA A 52 11.58 14.23 6.98
CA ALA A 52 11.59 12.79 7.12
C ALA A 52 10.13 12.32 7.00
N SER A 53 9.78 11.77 5.84
CA SER A 53 8.40 11.40 5.54
C SER A 53 7.96 10.15 6.29
N ASP A 54 8.89 9.20 6.47
CA ASP A 54 8.62 7.88 7.03
C ASP A 54 9.93 7.28 7.57
N LEU A 55 9.88 6.78 8.80
CA LEU A 55 10.93 5.98 9.42
C LEU A 55 10.29 4.69 9.93
N ARG A 56 10.79 3.54 9.49
CA ARG A 56 10.31 2.22 9.91
C ARG A 56 11.40 1.40 10.57
N ILE A 57 11.00 0.65 11.58
CA ILE A 57 11.79 -0.43 12.16
C ILE A 57 11.04 -1.72 11.87
N TYR A 58 11.70 -2.64 11.18
CA TYR A 58 11.17 -3.96 10.84
C TYR A 58 11.72 -4.98 11.83
N MET A 59 10.86 -5.78 12.48
CA MET A 59 11.32 -6.82 13.41
C MET A 59 10.53 -8.11 13.24
N GLY A 60 11.24 -9.22 13.06
CA GLY A 60 10.69 -10.55 12.88
C GLY A 60 11.26 -11.56 13.85
N GLY A 61 10.43 -12.48 14.31
CA GLY A 61 10.86 -13.63 15.08
C GLY A 61 10.32 -14.92 14.46
N GLN A 62 11.19 -15.91 14.23
CA GLN A 62 10.76 -17.29 14.02
C GLN A 62 10.94 -18.04 15.33
N ILE A 63 9.85 -18.61 15.86
CA ILE A 63 9.85 -19.32 17.15
C ILE A 63 10.06 -20.81 16.91
N ILE A 64 9.32 -21.35 15.94
CA ILE A 64 9.49 -22.69 15.35
C ILE A 64 9.21 -22.56 13.85
N LYS A 65 9.50 -23.59 13.05
CA LYS A 65 9.35 -23.55 11.60
C LYS A 65 8.01 -22.99 11.08
N THR A 66 6.91 -23.26 11.77
CA THR A 66 5.55 -22.89 11.36
C THR A 66 4.97 -21.70 12.13
N VAL A 67 5.66 -21.19 13.16
CA VAL A 67 5.14 -20.11 14.00
C VAL A 67 6.15 -18.96 14.03
N LYS A 68 5.70 -17.82 13.52
CA LYS A 68 6.48 -16.59 13.41
C LYS A 68 5.73 -15.42 14.03
N ALA A 69 6.44 -14.34 14.31
CA ALA A 69 5.88 -13.07 14.73
C ALA A 69 6.51 -11.93 13.93
N THR A 70 5.72 -10.91 13.62
CA THR A 70 6.19 -9.64 13.02
C THR A 70 5.76 -8.49 13.92
N LEU A 71 6.69 -7.60 14.24
CA LEU A 71 6.45 -6.33 14.90
C LEU A 71 7.15 -5.24 14.08
N ASN A 72 6.38 -4.42 13.38
CA ASN A 72 6.92 -3.28 12.66
C ASN A 72 6.47 -1.99 13.35
N LEU A 73 7.41 -1.07 13.55
CA LEU A 73 7.12 0.26 14.09
C LEU A 73 7.31 1.29 12.98
N GLU A 74 6.44 2.29 12.93
CA GLU A 74 6.53 3.39 11.99
C GLU A 74 6.41 4.72 12.72
N ARG A 75 7.23 5.68 12.30
CA ARG A 75 7.12 7.08 12.65
C ARG A 75 6.96 7.88 11.38
N ILE A 76 5.84 8.59 11.27
CA ILE A 76 5.62 9.56 10.20
C ILE A 76 5.86 10.98 10.75
N ARG A 77 5.51 11.99 9.96
CA ARG A 77 5.74 13.42 10.23
C ARG A 77 5.16 13.93 11.56
N ASP A 78 4.28 13.18 12.22
CA ASP A 78 3.59 13.52 13.46
C ASP A 78 4.44 13.38 14.74
N GLY A 79 5.60 12.73 14.63
CA GLY A 79 6.58 12.61 15.70
C GLY A 79 6.42 11.40 16.62
N ASN A 80 5.31 10.67 16.55
CA ASN A 80 5.05 9.50 17.40
C ASN A 80 5.43 8.19 16.70
N TRP A 81 5.88 7.22 17.50
CA TRP A 81 6.05 5.84 17.04
C TRP A 81 4.73 5.09 17.16
N ASN A 82 4.32 4.46 16.08
CA ASN A 82 3.10 3.68 15.98
C ASN A 82 3.44 2.22 15.65
N VAL A 83 2.65 1.30 16.20
CA VAL A 83 2.70 -0.10 15.79
C VAL A 83 2.04 -0.22 14.43
N LEU A 84 2.87 -0.42 13.40
CA LEU A 84 2.46 -0.61 12.02
C LEU A 84 1.90 -2.01 11.83
N ASP A 85 2.71 -3.02 12.15
CA ASP A 85 2.32 -4.43 12.07
C ASP A 85 2.61 -5.11 13.42
N GLY A 86 1.71 -5.99 13.84
CA GLY A 86 1.81 -6.77 15.08
C GLY A 86 1.12 -8.10 14.85
N ILE A 87 1.83 -9.05 14.26
CA ILE A 87 1.26 -10.24 13.62
C ILE A 87 1.81 -11.50 14.26
N LEU A 88 0.94 -12.38 14.75
CA LEU A 88 1.25 -13.78 14.95
C LEU A 88 0.94 -14.55 13.66
N GLN A 89 1.92 -15.28 13.14
CA GLN A 89 1.84 -15.99 11.87
C GLN A 89 1.95 -17.49 12.11
N ILE A 90 0.92 -18.24 11.71
CA ILE A 90 0.87 -19.69 11.75
C ILE A 90 0.87 -20.19 10.29
N GLU A 91 2.02 -20.67 9.83
CA GLU A 91 2.29 -20.97 8.43
C GLU A 91 2.73 -22.43 8.22
N PRO A 92 1.82 -23.41 8.37
CA PRO A 92 2.17 -24.81 8.25
C PRO A 92 2.39 -25.25 6.80
N LEU A 93 1.74 -24.59 5.84
CA LEU A 93 1.66 -25.02 4.44
C LEU A 93 1.62 -23.80 3.50
N LYS A 94 2.24 -23.89 2.32
CA LYS A 94 2.16 -22.81 1.31
C LYS A 94 0.72 -22.38 0.98
N GLY A 95 -0.19 -23.36 0.89
CA GLY A 95 -1.57 -23.14 0.45
C GLY A 95 -2.55 -22.74 1.54
N LEU A 96 -2.17 -22.76 2.82
CA LEU A 96 -3.07 -22.50 3.94
C LEU A 96 -2.29 -22.00 5.17
N ASN A 97 -2.44 -20.71 5.46
CA ASN A 97 -1.78 -20.01 6.55
C ASN A 97 -2.80 -19.14 7.29
N LEU A 98 -2.55 -18.88 8.58
CA LEU A 98 -3.36 -18.02 9.43
C LEU A 98 -2.49 -16.95 10.07
N TRP A 99 -2.86 -15.68 9.89
CA TRP A 99 -2.27 -14.53 10.56
C TRP A 99 -3.28 -13.89 11.52
N LEU A 100 -2.83 -13.48 12.69
CA LEU A 100 -3.64 -12.87 13.76
C LEU A 100 -2.97 -11.58 14.24
N GLY A 101 -3.75 -10.53 14.50
CA GLY A 101 -3.26 -9.25 15.03
C GLY A 101 -3.42 -8.09 14.04
N ARG A 102 -2.48 -7.14 14.05
CA ARG A 102 -2.50 -5.96 13.19
C ARG A 102 -1.76 -6.20 11.90
N MET A 103 -2.47 -6.19 10.76
CA MET A 103 -1.89 -6.45 9.44
C MET A 103 -2.68 -5.73 8.34
N LEU A 104 -2.17 -5.76 7.11
CA LEU A 104 -2.89 -5.26 5.94
C LEU A 104 -4.05 -6.20 5.57
N PRO A 105 -5.31 -5.72 5.56
CA PRO A 105 -6.42 -6.50 5.07
C PRO A 105 -6.37 -6.73 3.56
N GLY A 106 -7.15 -7.70 3.07
CA GLY A 106 -7.34 -7.92 1.64
C GLY A 106 -7.86 -6.65 0.97
N SER A 107 -7.07 -6.09 0.06
CA SER A 107 -7.31 -4.78 -0.57
C SER A 107 -6.60 -4.73 -1.93
N ASP A 108 -6.43 -3.53 -2.47
CA ASP A 108 -5.77 -3.32 -3.75
C ASP A 108 -4.25 -3.49 -3.70
N ARG A 109 -3.63 -3.63 -4.88
CA ARG A 109 -2.18 -3.72 -5.03
C ARG A 109 -1.44 -2.57 -4.34
N SER A 110 -1.86 -1.32 -4.49
CA SER A 110 -1.09 -0.19 -3.95
C SER A 110 -0.99 -0.21 -2.42
N ASN A 111 -2.06 -0.66 -1.74
CA ASN A 111 -2.03 -0.85 -0.29
C ASN A 111 -1.13 -2.03 0.13
N LEU A 112 -1.14 -3.12 -0.63
CA LEU A 112 -0.31 -4.31 -0.41
C LEU A 112 1.17 -4.14 -0.82
N ASP A 113 1.47 -3.19 -1.70
CA ASP A 113 2.83 -2.72 -1.98
C ASP A 113 3.36 -1.95 -0.76
N GLY A 114 2.53 -1.06 -0.22
CA GLY A 114 2.96 -0.08 0.75
C GLY A 114 3.96 0.94 0.16
N PRO A 115 4.28 2.01 0.90
CA PRO A 115 5.03 3.15 0.36
C PRO A 115 6.43 2.82 -0.18
N TYR A 116 7.06 1.75 0.32
CA TYR A 116 8.43 1.38 -0.06
C TYR A 116 8.50 0.56 -1.35
N PHE A 117 7.40 -0.06 -1.81
CA PHE A 117 7.41 -0.93 -2.98
C PHE A 117 6.59 -0.37 -4.16
N LEU A 118 6.07 0.86 -4.01
CA LEU A 118 5.46 1.62 -5.09
C LEU A 118 6.50 2.08 -6.11
N SER A 119 6.12 2.16 -7.39
CA SER A 119 6.99 2.68 -8.45
C SER A 119 7.12 4.21 -8.36
N THR A 120 6.01 4.91 -8.16
CA THR A 120 5.94 6.36 -7.87
C THR A 120 6.23 6.64 -6.39
N TYR A 121 6.76 7.82 -6.06
CA TYR A 121 7.08 8.14 -4.66
C TYR A 121 5.82 8.41 -3.81
N ALA A 122 4.88 9.22 -4.30
CA ALA A 122 3.67 9.53 -3.55
C ALA A 122 2.70 8.33 -3.53
N PHE A 123 2.06 8.08 -2.39
CA PHE A 123 0.99 7.08 -2.31
C PHE A 123 -0.20 7.50 -3.20
N PRO A 124 -0.89 6.57 -3.89
CA PRO A 124 -2.05 6.91 -4.71
C PRO A 124 -3.19 7.53 -3.91
N ILE A 125 -3.82 8.57 -4.44
CA ILE A 125 -4.99 9.21 -3.81
C ILE A 125 -6.29 8.41 -3.98
N VAL A 126 -6.28 7.43 -4.90
CA VAL A 126 -7.46 6.64 -5.26
C VAL A 126 -7.62 5.37 -4.45
N ALA A 127 -6.55 4.90 -3.78
CA ALA A 127 -6.59 3.74 -2.90
C ALA A 127 -7.12 4.14 -1.52
N GLN A 128 -8.44 4.06 -1.34
CA GLN A 128 -9.16 4.56 -0.16
C GLN A 128 -9.83 3.46 0.67
N TYR A 129 -9.23 2.28 0.77
CA TYR A 129 -9.71 1.27 1.72
C TYR A 129 -9.52 1.73 3.17
N PRO A 130 -10.47 1.47 4.08
CA PRO A 130 -10.36 1.88 5.47
C PRO A 130 -9.19 1.20 6.17
N GLY A 131 -8.46 1.96 6.97
CA GLY A 131 -7.29 1.51 7.70
C GLY A 131 -7.09 2.31 8.97
N MET A 132 -6.59 1.65 10.00
CA MET A 132 -6.27 2.27 11.28
C MET A 132 -5.01 3.09 11.22
N TRP A 133 -3.97 2.56 10.59
CA TRP A 133 -2.67 3.21 10.42
C TRP A 133 -2.03 2.63 9.17
N SER A 134 -1.69 3.46 8.18
CA SER A 134 -1.07 3.03 6.91
C SER A 134 -1.77 1.81 6.27
N GLY A 135 -3.12 1.80 6.28
CA GLY A 135 -3.95 0.76 5.67
C GLY A 135 -4.19 -0.50 6.53
N ARG A 136 -3.59 -0.63 7.71
CA ARG A 136 -3.73 -1.84 8.56
C ARG A 136 -5.03 -1.89 9.35
N ASN A 137 -5.46 -3.09 9.72
CA ASN A 137 -6.56 -3.30 10.67
C ASN A 137 -6.23 -4.47 11.62
N ASP A 138 -6.90 -4.52 12.77
CA ASP A 138 -6.73 -5.58 13.76
C ASP A 138 -7.72 -6.71 13.47
N GLY A 139 -7.25 -7.95 13.29
CA GLY A 139 -8.11 -9.06 12.91
C GLY A 139 -7.39 -10.39 12.67
N ALA A 140 -8.03 -11.23 11.86
CA ALA A 140 -7.52 -12.53 11.44
C ALA A 140 -7.59 -12.67 9.92
N THR A 141 -6.55 -13.22 9.31
CA THR A 141 -6.45 -13.45 7.87
C THR A 141 -6.04 -14.88 7.59
N LEU A 142 -6.83 -15.58 6.77
CA LEU A 142 -6.44 -16.83 6.16
C LEU A 142 -5.94 -16.55 4.74
N TRP A 143 -4.80 -17.11 4.36
CA TRP A 143 -4.21 -16.89 3.03
C TRP A 143 -3.41 -18.08 2.53
N GLY A 144 -3.14 -18.11 1.23
CA GLY A 144 -2.31 -19.15 0.63
C GLY A 144 -1.85 -18.86 -0.79
N LYS A 145 -0.85 -19.63 -1.22
CA LYS A 145 -0.33 -19.69 -2.59
C LYS A 145 -0.57 -21.08 -3.17
N LEU A 146 -1.15 -21.15 -4.36
CA LEU A 146 -1.48 -22.37 -5.10
C LEU A 146 -0.96 -22.27 -6.55
N ALA A 147 -1.09 -23.36 -7.32
CA ALA A 147 -0.71 -23.42 -8.73
C ALA A 147 0.74 -22.96 -9.00
N HIS A 148 1.71 -23.54 -8.27
CA HIS A 148 3.13 -23.14 -8.32
C HIS A 148 3.32 -21.65 -8.03
N ASP A 149 2.68 -21.17 -6.95
CA ASP A 149 2.73 -19.80 -6.46
C ASP A 149 2.09 -18.74 -7.38
N ARG A 150 1.43 -19.15 -8.47
CA ARG A 150 0.76 -18.25 -9.42
C ARG A 150 -0.58 -17.73 -8.92
N PHE A 151 -1.33 -18.54 -8.18
CA PHE A 151 -2.60 -18.15 -7.62
C PHE A 151 -2.43 -17.81 -6.14
N ARG A 152 -2.85 -16.61 -5.75
CA ARG A 152 -2.79 -16.12 -4.36
C ARG A 152 -4.18 -15.75 -3.92
N TYR A 153 -4.51 -16.11 -2.69
CA TYR A 153 -5.78 -15.71 -2.08
C TYR A 153 -5.58 -15.31 -0.64
N MET A 154 -6.43 -14.41 -0.17
CA MET A 154 -6.56 -14.06 1.24
C MET A 154 -8.02 -13.71 1.55
N ALA A 155 -8.47 -14.06 2.74
CA ALA A 155 -9.77 -13.71 3.29
C ALA A 155 -9.63 -13.48 4.79
N GLY A 156 -10.27 -12.45 5.31
CA GLY A 156 -10.13 -12.08 6.71
C GLY A 156 -11.32 -11.34 7.30
N ILE A 157 -11.32 -11.29 8.62
CA ILE A 157 -12.29 -10.58 9.46
C ILE A 157 -11.51 -9.64 10.39
N TYR A 158 -11.94 -8.38 10.47
CA TYR A 158 -11.22 -7.34 11.17
C TYR A 158 -12.18 -6.49 12.01
N LYS A 159 -11.61 -5.77 12.97
CA LYS A 159 -12.31 -4.77 13.78
C LYS A 159 -13.08 -3.79 12.90
N GLY A 160 -12.48 -3.33 11.81
CA GLY A 160 -13.16 -2.47 10.86
C GLY A 160 -13.13 -0.99 11.26
N HIS A 161 -14.16 -0.25 10.88
CA HIS A 161 -14.19 1.20 10.77
C HIS A 161 -15.20 1.85 11.74
N ASN A 162 -14.93 3.08 12.18
CA ASN A 162 -15.81 3.91 13.01
C ASN A 162 -16.23 3.31 14.37
N TRP A 163 -15.36 2.48 14.98
CA TRP A 163 -15.54 2.01 16.36
C TRP A 163 -15.15 3.10 17.37
N VAL A 164 -15.99 4.13 17.44
CA VAL A 164 -15.85 5.29 18.33
C VAL A 164 -17.24 5.76 18.76
N ASP A 165 -17.34 6.35 19.95
CA ASP A 165 -18.58 6.93 20.44
C ASP A 165 -19.10 8.00 19.47
N GLY A 166 -20.39 7.93 19.15
CA GLY A 166 -21.02 8.80 18.15
C GLY A 166 -20.74 8.43 16.69
N GLY A 167 -19.85 7.48 16.41
CA GLY A 167 -19.60 6.92 15.07
C GLY A 167 -20.61 5.84 14.68
N SER A 168 -20.63 5.47 13.40
CA SER A 168 -21.53 4.42 12.88
C SER A 168 -21.24 3.02 13.44
N GLY A 169 -19.98 2.73 13.76
CA GLY A 169 -19.47 1.43 14.21
C GLY A 169 -19.68 1.12 15.70
N THR A 170 -20.58 1.83 16.40
CA THR A 170 -20.90 1.55 17.81
C THR A 170 -21.50 0.16 18.06
N GLY A 171 -22.04 -0.47 17.02
CA GLY A 171 -22.52 -1.86 17.08
C GLY A 171 -21.40 -2.91 16.98
N HIS A 172 -20.14 -2.49 16.84
CA HIS A 172 -18.98 -3.37 16.72
C HIS A 172 -19.07 -4.41 15.59
N ASN A 173 -19.71 -4.04 14.48
CA ASN A 173 -19.78 -4.88 13.30
C ASN A 173 -18.38 -5.04 12.68
N PRO A 174 -17.96 -6.26 12.34
CA PRO A 174 -16.66 -6.51 11.75
C PRO A 174 -16.61 -6.09 10.28
N LEU A 175 -15.40 -5.81 9.81
CA LEU A 175 -15.07 -5.66 8.40
C LEU A 175 -14.64 -7.03 7.85
N PHE A 176 -15.27 -7.45 6.76
CA PHE A 176 -14.82 -8.59 5.97
C PHE A 176 -13.98 -8.08 4.81
N ALA A 177 -12.83 -8.72 4.56
CA ALA A 177 -11.95 -8.36 3.45
C ALA A 177 -11.47 -9.61 2.71
N GLY A 178 -11.28 -9.50 1.40
CA GLY A 178 -10.72 -10.58 0.61
C GLY A 178 -10.05 -10.09 -0.66
N ARG A 179 -9.08 -10.88 -1.14
CA ARG A 179 -8.38 -10.68 -2.41
C ARG A 179 -8.07 -12.02 -3.06
N LEU A 180 -8.25 -12.08 -4.37
CA LEU A 180 -7.79 -13.15 -5.25
C LEU A 180 -6.84 -12.54 -6.28
N GLU A 181 -5.77 -13.26 -6.64
CA GLU A 181 -4.86 -12.82 -7.67
C GLU A 181 -4.28 -13.99 -8.44
N TYR A 182 -4.13 -13.82 -9.76
CA TYR A 182 -3.48 -14.78 -10.62
C TYR A 182 -2.34 -14.16 -11.44
N ASN A 183 -1.20 -14.85 -11.45
CA ASN A 183 -0.01 -14.51 -12.20
C ASN A 183 0.11 -15.39 -13.46
N PHE A 184 -0.17 -14.80 -14.63
CA PHE A 184 -0.14 -15.47 -15.92
C PHE A 184 1.29 -15.70 -16.45
N LEU A 185 2.26 -14.88 -16.03
CA LEU A 185 3.69 -15.02 -16.37
C LEU A 185 4.48 -15.66 -15.23
N ASP A 186 5.52 -15.06 -14.67
CA ASP A 186 6.20 -15.59 -13.49
C ASP A 186 5.38 -15.27 -12.22
N PRO A 187 5.42 -16.11 -11.17
CA PRO A 187 4.89 -15.73 -9.86
C PRO A 187 5.59 -14.46 -9.33
N GLU A 188 4.83 -13.60 -8.65
CA GLU A 188 5.41 -12.43 -8.00
C GLU A 188 6.41 -12.85 -6.90
N PRO A 189 7.64 -12.31 -6.93
CA PRO A 189 8.66 -12.54 -5.90
C PRO A 189 8.25 -12.10 -4.48
N SER A 190 7.20 -11.28 -4.37
CA SER A 190 6.79 -10.73 -3.09
C SER A 190 6.41 -11.82 -2.06
N PRO A 191 6.78 -11.61 -0.79
CA PRO A 191 6.53 -12.54 0.29
C PRO A 191 5.06 -12.54 0.68
N ALA A 192 4.59 -13.69 1.16
CA ALA A 192 3.19 -13.90 1.51
C ALA A 192 2.22 -13.39 0.42
N TYR A 193 1.19 -12.64 0.80
CA TYR A 193 0.23 -12.02 -0.12
C TYR A 193 0.56 -10.57 -0.51
N TYR A 194 1.73 -10.04 -0.11
CA TYR A 194 2.14 -8.68 -0.48
C TYR A 194 2.49 -8.58 -1.97
N THR A 195 2.51 -7.36 -2.49
CA THR A 195 2.75 -7.05 -3.90
C THR A 195 3.88 -6.02 -4.05
N ALA A 196 4.26 -5.68 -5.27
CA ALA A 196 5.03 -4.47 -5.57
C ALA A 196 4.54 -3.87 -6.90
N SER A 197 4.79 -2.58 -7.14
CA SER A 197 4.44 -1.93 -8.42
C SER A 197 5.51 -2.13 -9.51
N THR A 198 6.65 -2.72 -9.18
CA THR A 198 7.76 -3.02 -10.10
C THR A 198 8.71 -4.02 -9.45
N TYR A 199 9.29 -4.91 -10.26
CA TYR A 199 10.30 -5.89 -9.84
C TYR A 199 11.66 -5.63 -10.51
N TYR A 200 11.78 -4.55 -11.28
CA TYR A 200 13.01 -4.11 -11.94
C TYR A 200 13.64 -5.21 -12.83
N GLY A 201 12.80 -6.10 -13.36
CA GLY A 201 13.18 -7.21 -14.23
C GLY A 201 13.58 -8.50 -13.50
N LYS A 202 13.42 -8.58 -12.17
CA LYS A 202 13.68 -9.83 -11.41
C LYS A 202 12.76 -10.97 -11.88
N ALA A 203 11.55 -10.66 -12.34
CA ALA A 203 10.57 -11.59 -12.90
C ALA A 203 9.82 -10.94 -14.09
N ASP A 204 9.27 -11.73 -15.00
CA ASP A 204 8.29 -11.23 -15.97
C ASP A 204 6.90 -11.41 -15.36
N ILE A 205 6.16 -10.33 -15.11
CA ILE A 205 4.91 -10.37 -14.36
C ILE A 205 3.73 -10.05 -15.28
N LEU A 206 2.65 -10.81 -15.13
CA LEU A 206 1.31 -10.43 -15.59
C LEU A 206 0.35 -10.88 -14.49
N ALA A 207 0.12 -10.00 -13.53
CA ALA A 207 -0.71 -10.25 -12.37
C ALA A 207 -2.05 -9.52 -12.53
N ILE A 208 -3.16 -10.20 -12.29
CA ILE A 208 -4.49 -9.60 -12.22
C ILE A 208 -5.12 -9.97 -10.88
N GLY A 209 -5.54 -8.96 -10.13
CA GLY A 209 -6.13 -9.08 -8.80
C GLY A 209 -7.57 -8.55 -8.75
N LEU A 210 -8.39 -9.21 -7.94
CA LEU A 210 -9.72 -8.76 -7.55
C LEU A 210 -9.77 -8.72 -6.02
N ALA A 211 -10.12 -7.58 -5.44
CA ALA A 211 -10.29 -7.43 -4.00
C ALA A 211 -11.62 -6.74 -3.65
N GLY A 212 -12.05 -6.94 -2.41
CA GLY A 212 -13.22 -6.26 -1.88
C GLY A 212 -13.29 -6.30 -0.36
N GLN A 213 -14.01 -5.31 0.18
CA GLN A 213 -14.27 -5.17 1.60
C GLN A 213 -15.73 -4.81 1.85
N TYR A 214 -16.27 -5.27 2.98
CA TYR A 214 -17.64 -5.03 3.39
C TYR A 214 -17.76 -4.88 4.91
N GLN A 215 -18.52 -3.89 5.36
CA GLN A 215 -18.86 -3.71 6.78
C GLN A 215 -20.26 -3.09 6.94
N VAL A 216 -21.09 -3.74 7.75
CA VAL A 216 -22.40 -3.20 8.14
C VAL A 216 -22.21 -1.99 9.06
N ASN A 217 -22.95 -0.90 8.80
CA ASN A 217 -22.79 0.38 9.50
C ASN A 217 -21.34 0.90 9.45
N GLY A 218 -20.67 0.68 8.31
CA GLY A 218 -19.27 1.06 8.12
C GLY A 218 -19.04 2.57 8.12
N VAL A 219 -20.01 3.37 7.67
CA VAL A 219 -19.86 4.83 7.48
C VAL A 219 -20.90 5.65 8.25
N GLY A 220 -20.53 6.87 8.59
CA GLY A 220 -21.44 7.88 9.14
C GLY A 220 -21.43 7.96 10.67
N THR A 221 -22.51 8.46 11.25
CA THR A 221 -22.65 8.70 12.69
C THR A 221 -23.50 7.62 13.35
N ALA A 222 -23.60 7.66 14.68
CA ALA A 222 -24.49 6.78 15.43
C ALA A 222 -25.98 6.94 15.07
N SER A 223 -26.39 8.10 14.51
CA SER A 223 -27.77 8.39 14.12
C SER A 223 -28.05 8.25 12.62
N LEU A 224 -27.01 8.33 11.77
CA LEU A 224 -27.10 8.14 10.32
C LEU A 224 -25.98 7.21 9.87
N LYS A 225 -26.34 5.95 9.62
CA LYS A 225 -25.41 4.86 9.28
C LYS A 225 -25.65 4.38 7.86
N GLY A 226 -24.56 4.05 7.17
CA GLY A 226 -24.61 3.33 5.90
C GLY A 226 -23.67 2.14 5.93
N ASP A 227 -23.96 1.12 5.13
CA ASP A 227 -23.03 0.01 4.95
C ASP A 227 -21.89 0.44 4.04
N TYR A 228 -20.68 -0.02 4.38
CA TYR A 228 -19.51 0.15 3.54
C TYR A 228 -19.35 -1.06 2.64
N LYS A 229 -19.19 -0.81 1.35
CA LYS A 229 -18.79 -1.83 0.37
C LYS A 229 -17.81 -1.23 -0.61
N ALA A 230 -16.67 -1.89 -0.79
CA ALA A 230 -15.74 -1.54 -1.85
C ALA A 230 -15.25 -2.77 -2.59
N TRP A 231 -14.92 -2.58 -3.85
CA TRP A 231 -14.21 -3.58 -4.65
C TRP A 231 -13.33 -2.90 -5.67
N ASN A 232 -12.28 -3.61 -6.08
CA ASN A 232 -11.41 -3.15 -7.14
C ASN A 232 -10.88 -4.31 -7.97
N ILE A 233 -10.58 -4.03 -9.23
CA ILE A 233 -9.73 -4.86 -10.08
C ILE A 233 -8.43 -4.09 -10.32
N ASP A 234 -7.30 -4.75 -10.16
CA ASP A 234 -5.98 -4.17 -10.40
C ASP A 234 -5.07 -5.16 -11.12
N GLY A 235 -4.00 -4.66 -11.73
CA GLY A 235 -3.05 -5.51 -12.41
C GLY A 235 -1.70 -4.86 -12.63
N LEU A 236 -0.69 -5.72 -12.75
CA LEU A 236 0.69 -5.37 -13.06
C LEU A 236 1.15 -6.20 -14.25
N PHE A 237 1.65 -5.53 -15.26
CA PHE A 237 2.44 -6.12 -16.34
C PHE A 237 3.87 -5.59 -16.25
N GLU A 238 4.83 -6.48 -16.05
CA GLU A 238 6.26 -6.15 -16.14
C GLU A 238 6.96 -7.14 -17.07
N LYS A 239 7.71 -6.62 -18.04
CA LYS A 239 8.37 -7.46 -19.03
C LYS A 239 9.80 -7.02 -19.30
N ARG A 240 10.73 -7.97 -19.21
CA ARG A 240 12.10 -7.80 -19.72
C ARG A 240 12.07 -7.75 -21.24
N ILE A 241 12.62 -6.69 -21.83
CA ILE A 241 12.67 -6.53 -23.28
C ILE A 241 14.02 -7.03 -23.79
N GLY A 242 13.99 -8.04 -24.65
CA GLY A 242 15.17 -8.76 -25.10
C GLY A 242 15.75 -9.72 -24.06
N ARG A 243 16.68 -10.59 -24.51
CA ARG A 243 17.31 -11.58 -23.64
C ARG A 243 18.03 -10.89 -22.48
N LYS A 244 17.70 -11.28 -21.23
CA LYS A 244 18.22 -10.69 -19.99
C LYS A 244 18.03 -9.17 -19.91
N ALA A 245 16.87 -8.65 -20.34
CA ALA A 245 16.53 -7.22 -20.28
C ALA A 245 17.51 -6.29 -21.04
N ARG A 246 18.13 -6.79 -22.12
CA ARG A 246 19.08 -6.03 -22.95
C ARG A 246 18.52 -4.67 -23.42
N TRP A 247 17.21 -4.62 -23.65
CA TRP A 247 16.48 -3.44 -24.10
C TRP A 247 15.61 -2.85 -22.98
N GLY A 248 16.00 -3.03 -21.72
CA GLY A 248 15.28 -2.49 -20.58
C GLY A 248 14.15 -3.38 -20.07
N VAL A 249 13.38 -2.81 -19.16
CA VAL A 249 12.21 -3.45 -18.54
C VAL A 249 11.04 -2.47 -18.63
N TYR A 250 9.93 -2.92 -19.20
CA TYR A 250 8.71 -2.13 -19.27
C TYR A 250 7.75 -2.56 -18.16
N THR A 251 7.14 -1.59 -17.50
CA THR A 251 6.17 -1.80 -16.43
C THR A 251 4.90 -0.99 -16.72
N LEU A 252 3.75 -1.63 -16.57
CA LEU A 252 2.42 -1.04 -16.65
C LEU A 252 1.59 -1.56 -15.47
N GLU A 253 0.99 -0.65 -14.73
CA GLU A 253 0.11 -0.93 -13.61
C GLU A 253 -1.20 -0.17 -13.81
N ALA A 254 -2.33 -0.81 -13.51
CA ALA A 254 -3.62 -0.17 -13.58
C ALA A 254 -4.56 -0.70 -12.50
N ALA A 255 -5.46 0.15 -12.02
CA ALA A 255 -6.49 -0.22 -11.07
C ALA A 255 -7.79 0.55 -11.32
N TYR A 256 -8.92 -0.10 -11.06
CA TYR A 256 -10.26 0.47 -11.08
C TYR A 256 -10.98 0.10 -9.79
N TYR A 257 -11.63 1.09 -9.17
CA TYR A 257 -12.24 0.98 -7.85
C TYR A 257 -13.69 1.44 -7.88
N GLN A 258 -14.51 0.80 -7.05
CA GLN A 258 -15.82 1.29 -6.64
C GLN A 258 -15.92 1.31 -5.12
N TYR A 259 -16.35 2.44 -4.59
CA TYR A 259 -16.59 2.68 -3.18
C TYR A 259 -18.06 3.06 -2.97
N HIS A 260 -18.77 2.28 -2.17
CA HIS A 260 -20.18 2.46 -1.83
C HIS A 260 -20.33 2.65 -0.33
N ALA A 261 -21.12 3.66 0.03
CA ALA A 261 -21.34 4.10 1.41
C ALA A 261 -22.85 4.29 1.69
N ASP A 262 -23.72 3.57 0.95
CA ASP A 262 -25.19 3.65 1.04
C ASP A 262 -25.80 5.06 1.03
N GLY A 263 -25.19 5.98 0.26
CA GLY A 263 -25.63 7.37 0.19
C GLY A 263 -25.38 8.18 1.47
N VAL A 264 -24.65 7.63 2.44
CA VAL A 264 -24.26 8.28 3.67
C VAL A 264 -22.85 8.84 3.54
N LYS A 265 -22.68 10.11 3.91
CA LYS A 265 -21.35 10.67 4.11
C LYS A 265 -20.77 10.12 5.39
N ASP A 266 -19.53 9.69 5.29
CA ASP A 266 -18.77 9.30 6.46
C ASP A 266 -18.43 10.51 7.35
N VAL A 267 -18.08 10.24 8.60
CA VAL A 267 -17.56 11.27 9.51
C VAL A 267 -16.20 11.78 9.02
N ALA A 268 -15.80 12.96 9.48
CA ALA A 268 -14.48 13.48 9.17
C ALA A 268 -13.38 12.60 9.78
N PRO A 269 -12.19 12.49 9.15
CA PRO A 269 -11.03 11.88 9.77
C PRO A 269 -10.77 12.44 11.17
N GLY A 270 -10.54 11.56 12.15
CA GLY A 270 -10.27 11.96 13.55
C GLY A 270 -11.49 12.32 14.39
N PHE A 271 -12.71 12.04 13.90
CA PHE A 271 -13.95 12.23 14.65
C PHE A 271 -13.88 11.62 16.07
N GLY A 272 -14.45 12.33 17.06
CA GLY A 272 -14.41 11.92 18.47
C GLY A 272 -13.07 12.22 19.17
N ASN A 273 -12.38 13.29 18.78
CA ASN A 273 -11.08 13.73 19.33
C ASN A 273 -9.97 12.66 19.22
N ARG A 274 -9.97 11.88 18.12
CA ARG A 274 -8.91 10.92 17.82
C ARG A 274 -7.93 11.52 16.82
N ASN A 275 -6.68 11.05 16.84
CA ASN A 275 -5.72 11.40 15.80
C ASN A 275 -6.29 10.93 14.45
N PRO A 276 -6.46 11.80 13.43
CA PRO A 276 -7.01 11.42 12.12
C PRO A 276 -6.22 10.30 11.44
N ASP A 277 -4.92 10.18 11.76
CA ASP A 277 -4.06 9.16 11.21
C ASP A 277 -4.21 7.81 11.92
N TYR A 278 -4.83 7.78 13.12
CA TYR A 278 -4.94 6.60 13.97
C TYR A 278 -6.38 6.28 14.41
N GLY A 279 -6.82 5.04 14.14
CA GLY A 279 -8.02 4.47 14.76
C GLY A 279 -9.08 3.97 13.78
N ASN A 280 -8.84 4.15 12.48
CA ASN A 280 -9.76 3.81 11.38
C ASN A 280 -11.10 4.51 11.57
N ILE A 281 -11.08 5.84 11.52
CA ILE A 281 -12.25 6.69 11.82
C ILE A 281 -12.37 7.76 10.74
N GLY A 282 -13.54 7.81 10.11
CA GLY A 282 -13.88 8.78 9.08
C GLY A 282 -13.08 8.65 7.78
N GLY A 283 -13.41 9.55 6.85
CA GLY A 283 -12.65 9.75 5.62
C GLY A 283 -13.01 8.85 4.45
N ILE A 284 -13.96 7.92 4.59
CA ILE A 284 -14.43 7.13 3.45
C ILE A 284 -15.22 8.02 2.49
N ASN A 285 -14.83 7.98 1.21
CA ASN A 285 -15.58 8.61 0.14
C ASN A 285 -16.28 7.56 -0.73
N SER A 286 -17.55 7.77 -1.05
CA SER A 286 -18.24 6.99 -2.07
C SER A 286 -17.93 7.56 -3.46
N GLY A 287 -17.67 6.67 -4.43
CA GLY A 287 -17.34 7.06 -5.79
C GLY A 287 -16.70 5.95 -6.60
N THR A 288 -16.30 6.31 -7.82
CA THR A 288 -15.52 5.48 -8.73
C THR A 288 -14.12 6.06 -8.86
N ALA A 289 -13.09 5.24 -8.84
CA ALA A 289 -11.73 5.72 -9.05
C ALA A 289 -10.96 4.84 -10.03
N PHE A 290 -9.91 5.40 -10.64
CA PHE A 290 -8.95 4.63 -11.40
C PHE A 290 -7.56 5.23 -11.32
N LEU A 291 -6.57 4.37 -11.57
CA LEU A 291 -5.16 4.70 -11.67
C LEU A 291 -4.56 3.95 -12.85
N VAL A 292 -3.67 4.61 -13.59
CA VAL A 292 -2.78 4.00 -14.56
C VAL A 292 -1.39 4.55 -14.33
N ASN A 293 -0.41 3.67 -14.25
CA ASN A 293 0.98 3.98 -14.04
C ASN A 293 1.83 3.20 -15.04
N THR A 294 2.83 3.86 -15.63
CA THR A 294 3.79 3.19 -16.52
C THR A 294 5.19 3.65 -16.22
N ALA A 295 6.14 2.74 -16.34
CA ALA A 295 7.55 3.01 -16.11
C ALA A 295 8.42 2.19 -17.08
N TYR A 296 9.62 2.68 -17.36
CA TYR A 296 10.58 1.97 -18.19
C TYR A 296 11.98 2.06 -17.60
N LEU A 297 12.52 0.92 -17.17
CA LEU A 297 13.88 0.86 -16.62
C LEU A 297 14.89 0.81 -17.77
N ILE A 298 15.62 1.90 -17.95
CA ILE A 298 16.66 2.02 -18.99
C ILE A 298 17.76 0.99 -18.67
N PRO A 299 18.21 0.20 -19.67
CA PRO A 299 19.15 -0.91 -19.41
C PRO A 299 20.56 -0.42 -19.04
N TRP A 300 20.93 0.79 -19.44
CA TRP A 300 22.25 1.35 -19.19
C TRP A 300 22.37 1.94 -17.79
N ARG A 301 23.51 1.70 -17.16
CA ARG A 301 23.86 2.34 -15.89
C ARG A 301 24.40 3.74 -16.15
N VAL A 302 23.91 4.70 -15.37
CA VAL A 302 24.43 6.07 -15.31
C VAL A 302 25.05 6.21 -13.93
N GLY A 303 26.38 6.29 -13.84
CA GLY A 303 27.07 6.25 -12.55
C GLY A 303 26.82 4.93 -11.81
N TRP A 304 26.23 5.02 -10.61
CA TRP A 304 25.99 3.89 -9.71
C TRP A 304 24.63 3.20 -9.90
N GLY A 305 23.72 3.80 -10.66
CA GLY A 305 22.34 3.34 -10.77
C GLY A 305 21.81 3.28 -12.19
N ARG A 306 20.52 2.99 -12.31
CA ARG A 306 19.75 3.03 -13.57
C ARG A 306 18.62 4.03 -13.43
N ILE A 307 18.22 4.62 -14.55
CA ILE A 307 17.10 5.57 -14.59
C ILE A 307 15.83 4.82 -15.02
N GLN A 308 14.74 5.06 -14.32
CA GLN A 308 13.41 4.56 -14.63
C GLN A 308 12.45 5.76 -14.73
N PRO A 309 12.26 6.35 -15.93
CA PRO A 309 11.21 7.32 -16.16
C PRO A 309 9.85 6.68 -15.90
N LEU A 310 8.93 7.47 -15.37
CA LEU A 310 7.59 7.03 -14.98
C LEU A 310 6.54 8.11 -15.19
N LEU A 311 5.30 7.67 -15.33
CA LEU A 311 4.11 8.51 -15.43
C LEU A 311 2.95 7.80 -14.74
N ARG A 312 2.27 8.48 -13.82
CA ARG A 312 1.02 8.02 -13.21
C ARG A 312 -0.07 9.05 -13.37
N TYR A 313 -1.23 8.59 -13.83
CA TYR A 313 -2.46 9.37 -13.82
C TYR A 313 -3.50 8.66 -12.96
N GLN A 314 -4.20 9.43 -12.14
CA GLN A 314 -5.23 8.91 -11.24
C GLN A 314 -6.39 9.90 -11.12
N GLN A 315 -7.59 9.37 -10.99
CA GLN A 315 -8.81 10.16 -10.81
C GLN A 315 -9.75 9.47 -9.84
N PHE A 316 -10.25 10.23 -8.87
CA PHE A 316 -11.39 9.87 -8.04
C PHE A 316 -12.60 10.69 -8.49
N ARG A 317 -13.71 10.02 -8.84
CA ARG A 317 -14.99 10.64 -9.17
C ARG A 317 -15.98 10.31 -8.06
N TYR A 318 -16.34 11.32 -7.28
CA TYR A 318 -17.25 11.19 -6.16
C TYR A 318 -18.67 10.81 -6.60
N ALA A 319 -19.42 10.18 -5.69
CA ALA A 319 -20.82 9.84 -5.89
C ALA A 319 -21.69 11.07 -6.18
N HIS A 320 -22.70 10.88 -7.03
CA HIS A 320 -23.55 11.95 -7.55
C HIS A 320 -24.25 12.73 -6.43
N ASP A 321 -24.11 14.05 -6.43
CA ASP A 321 -24.70 15.02 -5.49
C ASP A 321 -24.37 14.80 -4.01
N LEU A 322 -23.62 13.75 -3.66
CA LEU A 322 -23.23 13.51 -2.28
C LEU A 322 -22.20 14.56 -1.87
N TYR A 323 -21.12 14.75 -2.64
CA TYR A 323 -19.99 15.62 -2.28
C TYR A 323 -19.99 16.99 -2.96
N GLY A 324 -21.14 17.40 -3.51
CA GLY A 324 -21.30 18.62 -4.32
C GLY A 324 -22.03 18.31 -5.62
N PRO A 325 -22.43 19.33 -6.41
CA PRO A 325 -23.27 19.15 -7.59
C PRO A 325 -22.67 18.19 -8.63
N GLY A 326 -23.49 17.28 -9.14
CA GLY A 326 -23.09 16.29 -10.13
C GLY A 326 -22.09 15.29 -9.56
N ASN A 327 -21.05 14.96 -10.32
CA ASN A 327 -19.99 14.06 -9.88
C ASN A 327 -18.66 14.82 -9.78
N PRO A 328 -18.38 15.52 -8.67
CA PRO A 328 -17.10 16.21 -8.50
C PRO A 328 -15.93 15.22 -8.65
N LYS A 329 -14.75 15.73 -9.03
CA LYS A 329 -13.58 14.90 -9.34
C LYS A 329 -12.32 15.47 -8.74
N THR A 330 -11.51 14.57 -8.17
CA THR A 330 -10.12 14.83 -7.82
C THR A 330 -9.23 14.11 -8.83
N ARG A 331 -8.19 14.78 -9.33
CA ARG A 331 -7.24 14.23 -10.32
C ARG A 331 -5.81 14.47 -9.88
N GLN A 332 -4.91 13.57 -10.24
CA GLN A 332 -3.48 13.77 -10.08
C GLN A 332 -2.72 13.17 -11.26
N LEU A 333 -1.70 13.91 -11.71
CA LEU A 333 -0.68 13.45 -12.64
C LEU A 333 0.68 13.54 -11.94
N ASP A 334 1.39 12.42 -11.90
CA ASP A 334 2.78 12.35 -11.43
C ASP A 334 3.66 12.01 -12.64
N ALA A 335 4.63 12.86 -12.96
CA ALA A 335 5.54 12.67 -14.10
C ALA A 335 6.98 12.85 -13.64
N GLY A 336 7.82 11.84 -13.82
CA GLY A 336 9.14 11.87 -13.20
C GLY A 336 10.04 10.70 -13.55
N ALA A 337 11.03 10.47 -12.70
CA ALA A 337 11.93 9.35 -12.83
C ALA A 337 12.50 8.90 -11.47
N ASN A 338 12.71 7.59 -11.36
CA ASN A 338 13.53 7.00 -10.30
C ASN A 338 14.96 6.83 -10.78
N TYR A 339 15.93 7.18 -9.93
CA TYR A 339 17.31 6.73 -10.02
C TYR A 339 17.50 5.56 -9.05
N VAL A 340 17.56 4.35 -9.62
CA VAL A 340 17.51 3.07 -8.92
C VAL A 340 18.93 2.52 -8.76
N LEU A 341 19.43 2.44 -7.53
CA LEU A 341 20.74 1.87 -7.24
C LEU A 341 20.60 0.39 -6.85
N ASP A 342 19.64 0.09 -5.98
CA ASP A 342 19.34 -1.27 -5.54
C ASP A 342 17.83 -1.46 -5.36
N GLY A 343 17.12 -1.70 -6.47
CA GLY A 343 15.68 -1.96 -6.49
C GLY A 343 14.87 -1.01 -5.59
N HIS A 344 14.14 -1.58 -4.63
CA HIS A 344 13.39 -0.82 -3.63
C HIS A 344 14.20 -0.51 -2.36
N ASN A 345 15.41 -1.04 -2.22
CA ASN A 345 16.25 -0.79 -1.04
C ASN A 345 16.95 0.55 -1.12
N LEU A 346 17.39 0.99 -2.31
CA LEU A 346 18.06 2.28 -2.47
C LEU A 346 17.68 2.94 -3.79
N ARG A 347 16.89 4.02 -3.68
CA ARG A 347 16.49 4.85 -4.82
C ARG A 347 16.27 6.30 -4.45
N PHE A 348 16.41 7.15 -5.46
CA PHE A 348 16.02 8.55 -5.42
C PHE A 348 14.94 8.80 -6.47
N THR A 349 13.99 9.67 -6.18
CA THR A 349 12.89 10.01 -7.10
C THR A 349 12.84 11.51 -7.31
N LEU A 350 12.63 11.94 -8.55
CA LEU A 350 12.20 13.28 -8.91
C LEU A 350 10.86 13.17 -9.63
N ASP A 351 9.81 13.75 -9.05
CA ASP A 351 8.46 13.76 -9.61
C ASP A 351 7.95 15.20 -9.73
N TYR A 352 7.32 15.53 -10.85
CA TYR A 352 6.42 16.66 -10.99
C TYR A 352 4.99 16.16 -10.71
N ALA A 353 4.36 16.71 -9.67
CA ALA A 353 2.99 16.40 -9.29
C ALA A 353 2.07 17.56 -9.69
N ARG A 354 1.02 17.27 -10.45
CA ARG A 354 -0.09 18.18 -10.77
C ARG A 354 -1.36 17.63 -10.15
N TYR A 355 -1.86 18.29 -9.12
CA TYR A 355 -3.02 17.88 -8.34
C TYR A 355 -4.20 18.82 -8.61
N THR A 356 -5.38 18.27 -8.84
CA THR A 356 -6.61 19.05 -9.03
C THR A 356 -7.67 18.49 -8.10
N PRO A 357 -7.82 19.06 -6.89
CA PRO A 357 -8.85 18.66 -5.94
C PRO A 357 -10.26 18.99 -6.47
N ALA A 358 -11.24 18.19 -6.05
CA ALA A 358 -12.64 18.50 -6.29
C ALA A 358 -13.01 19.87 -5.68
N GLY A 359 -13.58 20.76 -6.51
CA GLY A 359 -14.11 22.05 -6.06
C GLY A 359 -13.06 23.09 -5.69
N ALA A 360 -11.78 22.85 -5.96
CA ALA A 360 -10.70 23.79 -5.66
C ALA A 360 -9.72 23.94 -6.84
N ALA A 361 -8.87 24.97 -6.75
CA ALA A 361 -7.88 25.25 -7.78
C ALA A 361 -6.82 24.14 -7.87
N GLN A 362 -6.30 23.95 -9.07
CA GLN A 362 -5.17 23.05 -9.30
C GLN A 362 -3.94 23.55 -8.54
N SER A 363 -3.16 22.61 -8.01
CA SER A 363 -1.80 22.87 -7.52
C SER A 363 -0.74 22.00 -8.21
N ASN A 364 0.52 22.43 -8.12
CA ASN A 364 1.68 21.84 -8.76
C ASN A 364 2.88 21.86 -7.80
N ALA A 365 3.67 20.79 -7.78
CA ALA A 365 4.88 20.70 -6.98
C ALA A 365 5.93 19.81 -7.65
N PHE A 366 7.20 20.11 -7.40
CA PHE A 366 8.28 19.15 -7.58
C PHE A 366 8.54 18.44 -6.27
N LEU A 367 8.61 17.11 -6.32
CA LEU A 367 8.99 16.25 -5.23
C LEU A 367 10.37 15.65 -5.52
N LEU A 368 11.28 15.82 -4.57
CA LEU A 368 12.51 15.04 -4.47
C LEU A 368 12.33 14.04 -3.34
N GLY A 369 12.51 12.76 -3.64
CA GLY A 369 12.36 11.66 -2.70
C GLY A 369 13.65 10.88 -2.56
N MET A 370 13.97 10.45 -1.35
CA MET A 370 14.97 9.41 -1.08
C MET A 370 14.31 8.26 -0.36
N GLN A 371 14.74 7.05 -0.66
CA GLN A 371 14.30 5.84 0.03
C GLN A 371 15.51 4.92 0.26
N LEU A 372 15.66 4.51 1.50
CA LEU A 372 16.64 3.53 1.97
C LEU A 372 15.91 2.43 2.74
N GLN A 373 16.28 1.18 2.51
CA GLN A 373 15.90 0.05 3.35
C GLN A 373 17.15 -0.80 3.62
N TYR A 374 17.32 -1.19 4.89
CA TYR A 374 18.38 -2.04 5.42
C TYR A 374 17.83 -2.93 6.54
#